data_AF-A0A8J7Y6S2-F1
#
_entry.id   AF-A0A8J7Y6S2-F1
#
_cell.length_a   1.000
_cell.length_b   1.000
_cell.length_c   1.000
_cell.angle_alpha   90.00
_cell.angle_beta   90.00
_cell.angle_gamma   90.00
#
_symmetry.space_group_name_H-M   'P 1'
#
loop_
_entity.id
_entity.type
_entity.pdbx_description
1 polymer ?
#
loop_
_entity_poly.entity_id
_entity_poly.type
_entity_poly.pdbx_seq_one_letter_code
_entity_poly.pdbx_strand_id
1 'polypeptide(L)'
;GILQALQIHYEEAQKVNPGIVYCSITAYGQDGPYTHKAAHDINVIGLGGVLSITRNREIPGVQIADTASGLLACIGILSALLFRERTGKGQHVDISMLDGIISLLSVHAGEYFATRKSPVPEKMALSGGLACYNVYETNDEKFITLGALESKFWQEFCTAVERDDLVPHQFDEDQEELKQIISSIFKERSQQEWMDTLENVCAPVNNLEMVCRNPQVLHRNMVSQVEHPAAGVIDQVGTPIKSSLCPAEIRLPPPLFGEHTRSILQDIGISEAEIEELREEGVI
;
A
#
# COMPACT_ATOMS: atom_id res chain seq x y z
N GLY A 1 10.67 -9.08 -25.31
CA GLY A 1 9.36 -8.83 -24.64
C GLY A 1 8.37 -8.15 -25.59
N ILE A 2 7.15 -7.86 -25.16
CA ILE A 2 6.11 -7.22 -26.02
C ILE A 2 6.59 -5.89 -26.59
N LEU A 3 7.14 -4.99 -25.75
CA LEU A 3 7.61 -3.66 -26.19
C LEU A 3 8.80 -3.74 -27.17
N GLN A 4 9.61 -4.80 -27.05
CA GLN A 4 10.70 -5.06 -28.01
C GLN A 4 10.14 -5.53 -29.36
N ALA A 5 9.10 -6.36 -29.36
CA ALA A 5 8.40 -6.76 -30.59
C ALA A 5 7.70 -5.57 -31.26
N LEU A 6 7.21 -4.61 -30.48
CA LEU A 6 6.62 -3.35 -30.94
C LEU A 6 7.68 -2.27 -31.26
N GLN A 7 8.98 -2.55 -31.09
CA GLN A 7 10.08 -1.60 -31.32
C GLN A 7 9.99 -0.28 -30.53
N ILE A 8 9.35 -0.31 -29.35
CA ILE A 8 9.20 0.84 -28.43
C ILE A 8 9.86 0.61 -27.07
N HIS A 9 10.81 -0.32 -27.02
CA HIS A 9 11.67 -0.56 -25.86
C HIS A 9 12.67 0.59 -25.62
N TYR A 10 13.31 0.59 -24.46
CA TYR A 10 14.13 1.71 -23.98
C TYR A 10 15.20 2.17 -24.98
N GLU A 11 15.92 1.24 -25.61
CA GLU A 11 16.98 1.55 -26.57
C GLU A 11 16.46 2.30 -27.79
N GLU A 12 15.25 2.01 -28.27
CA GLU A 12 14.62 2.76 -29.37
C GLU A 12 14.10 4.11 -28.88
N ALA A 13 13.48 4.15 -27.70
CA ALA A 13 12.98 5.39 -27.13
C ALA A 13 14.12 6.39 -26.84
N GLN A 14 15.29 5.90 -26.42
CA GLN A 14 16.48 6.71 -26.16
C GLN A 14 17.05 7.34 -27.45
N LYS A 15 16.98 6.65 -28.59
CA LYS A 15 17.40 7.21 -29.89
C LYS A 15 16.57 8.43 -30.28
N VAL A 16 15.28 8.42 -29.94
CA VAL A 16 14.36 9.54 -30.17
C VAL A 16 14.57 10.64 -29.12
N ASN A 17 14.70 10.27 -27.84
CA ASN A 17 14.90 11.20 -26.75
C ASN A 17 15.97 10.69 -25.76
N PRO A 18 17.22 11.16 -25.86
CA PRO A 18 18.30 10.77 -24.96
C PRO A 18 18.06 11.14 -23.48
N GLY A 19 17.13 12.06 -23.22
CA GLY A 19 16.71 12.50 -21.89
C GLY A 19 15.51 11.72 -21.32
N ILE A 20 15.05 10.64 -21.99
CA ILE A 20 13.89 9.90 -21.54
C ILE A 20 14.15 9.14 -20.24
N VAL A 21 13.27 9.30 -19.27
CA VAL A 21 13.16 8.40 -18.12
C VAL A 21 12.14 7.34 -18.51
N TYR A 22 12.60 6.11 -18.71
CA TYR A 22 11.76 4.99 -19.11
C TYR A 22 11.58 4.07 -17.92
N CYS A 23 10.35 3.76 -17.51
CA CYS A 23 10.09 2.89 -16.36
C CYS A 23 9.37 1.62 -16.82
N SER A 24 9.92 0.46 -16.47
CA SER A 24 9.26 -0.83 -16.65
C SER A 24 8.86 -1.37 -15.29
N ILE A 25 7.59 -1.75 -15.13
CA ILE A 25 7.14 -2.51 -13.97
C ILE A 25 6.80 -3.91 -14.44
N THR A 26 7.48 -4.92 -13.91
CA THR A 26 7.18 -6.33 -14.16
C THR A 26 7.16 -7.13 -12.86
N ALA A 27 6.61 -8.33 -12.91
CA ALA A 27 6.53 -9.18 -11.73
C ALA A 27 7.91 -9.53 -11.15
N TYR A 28 8.91 -9.73 -12.01
CA TYR A 28 10.19 -10.35 -11.65
C TYR A 28 11.44 -9.64 -12.21
N GLY A 29 11.29 -8.43 -12.77
CA GLY A 29 12.38 -7.68 -13.43
C GLY A 29 12.48 -7.91 -14.94
N GLN A 30 13.37 -7.17 -15.61
CA GLN A 30 13.64 -7.30 -17.06
C GLN A 30 14.67 -8.37 -17.42
N ASP A 31 15.34 -8.99 -16.44
CA ASP A 31 16.33 -10.05 -16.65
C ASP A 31 16.13 -11.25 -15.70
N GLY A 32 17.00 -12.25 -15.80
CA GLY A 32 16.97 -13.42 -14.94
C GLY A 32 16.04 -14.56 -15.40
N PRO A 33 15.86 -15.60 -14.56
CA PRO A 33 15.18 -16.83 -14.95
C PRO A 33 13.65 -16.68 -15.09
N TYR A 34 13.05 -15.61 -14.54
CA TYR A 34 11.60 -15.41 -14.50
C TYR A 34 11.09 -14.25 -15.37
N THR A 35 11.94 -13.65 -16.22
CA THR A 35 11.58 -12.51 -17.07
C THR A 35 10.32 -12.71 -17.93
N HIS A 36 10.07 -13.95 -18.37
CA HIS A 36 8.93 -14.28 -19.23
C HIS A 36 7.76 -14.93 -18.48
N LYS A 37 7.84 -15.01 -17.15
CA LYS A 37 6.79 -15.61 -16.32
C LYS A 37 5.74 -14.57 -15.97
N ALA A 38 4.49 -14.85 -16.33
CA ALA A 38 3.35 -14.04 -15.90
C ALA A 38 3.06 -14.27 -14.42
N ALA A 39 2.60 -13.22 -13.74
CA ALA A 39 2.17 -13.27 -12.35
C ALA A 39 1.20 -12.14 -12.03
N HIS A 40 0.33 -12.41 -11.07
CA HIS A 40 -0.48 -11.43 -10.37
C HIS A 40 0.10 -11.20 -8.96
N ASP A 41 -0.43 -10.20 -8.26
CA ASP A 41 -0.08 -9.87 -6.87
C ASP A 41 0.06 -11.12 -5.98
N ILE A 42 -0.95 -12.00 -5.97
CA ILE A 42 -0.95 -13.23 -5.16
C ILE A 42 0.26 -14.15 -5.45
N ASN A 43 0.68 -14.25 -6.71
CA ASN A 43 1.84 -15.07 -7.07
C ASN A 43 3.14 -14.44 -6.55
N VAL A 44 3.22 -13.11 -6.59
CA VAL A 44 4.39 -12.37 -6.13
C VAL A 44 4.49 -12.39 -4.61
N ILE A 45 3.41 -12.13 -3.87
CA ILE A 45 3.43 -12.18 -2.39
C ILE A 45 3.63 -13.60 -1.85
N GLY A 46 3.17 -14.61 -2.59
CA GLY A 46 3.43 -16.02 -2.27
C GLY A 46 4.90 -16.38 -2.47
N LEU A 47 5.48 -16.00 -3.61
CA LEU A 47 6.90 -16.24 -3.88
C LEU A 47 7.83 -15.41 -2.98
N GLY A 48 7.46 -14.16 -2.72
CA GLY A 48 8.22 -13.21 -1.89
C GLY A 48 8.16 -13.50 -0.39
N GLY A 49 7.34 -14.46 0.05
CA GLY A 49 7.32 -14.93 1.44
C GLY A 49 6.33 -14.21 2.36
N VAL A 50 5.58 -13.23 1.87
CA VAL A 50 4.54 -12.53 2.66
C VAL A 50 3.50 -13.51 3.17
N LEU A 51 2.99 -14.41 2.32
CA LEU A 51 1.99 -15.41 2.76
C LEU A 51 2.55 -16.39 3.80
N SER A 52 3.88 -16.56 3.89
CA SER A 52 4.50 -17.42 4.91
C SER A 52 4.52 -16.77 6.30
N ILE A 53 4.46 -15.43 6.37
CA ILE A 53 4.44 -14.67 7.62
C ILE A 53 3.04 -14.18 7.99
N THR A 54 2.07 -14.28 7.07
CA THR A 54 0.66 -14.01 7.35
C THR A 54 0.01 -15.18 8.11
N ARG A 55 -0.68 -14.89 9.21
CA ARG A 55 -1.45 -15.90 9.97
C ARG A 55 -2.47 -16.58 9.06
N ASN A 56 -2.66 -17.89 9.26
CA ASN A 56 -3.55 -18.74 8.45
C ASN A 56 -3.28 -18.72 6.94
N ARG A 57 -2.23 -18.04 6.48
CA ARG A 57 -1.91 -17.80 5.06
C ARG A 57 -3.07 -17.14 4.30
N GLU A 58 -3.85 -16.32 4.98
CA GLU A 58 -4.92 -15.55 4.35
C GLU A 58 -4.34 -14.55 3.33
N ILE A 59 -5.10 -14.33 2.26
CA ILE A 59 -4.71 -13.36 1.23
C ILE A 59 -4.99 -11.96 1.79
N PRO A 60 -3.99 -11.07 1.88
CA PRO A 60 -4.22 -9.70 2.32
C PRO A 60 -5.27 -8.98 1.45
N GLY A 61 -6.12 -8.18 2.08
CA GLY A 61 -7.16 -7.41 1.36
C GLY A 61 -6.61 -6.30 0.45
N VAL A 62 -5.32 -5.96 0.59
CA VAL A 62 -4.62 -4.98 -0.24
C VAL A 62 -3.63 -5.72 -1.14
N GLN A 63 -3.66 -5.44 -2.44
CA GLN A 63 -2.68 -5.93 -3.42
C GLN A 63 -1.34 -5.22 -3.20
N ILE A 64 -0.61 -5.68 -2.20
CA ILE A 64 0.56 -4.99 -1.66
C ILE A 64 1.74 -5.02 -2.64
N ALA A 65 1.87 -6.06 -3.48
CA ALA A 65 2.92 -6.10 -4.49
C ALA A 65 2.63 -5.09 -5.62
N ASP A 66 1.37 -5.01 -6.07
CA ASP A 66 0.94 -4.04 -7.08
C ASP A 66 1.16 -2.61 -6.57
N THR A 67 0.65 -2.29 -5.38
CA THR A 67 0.73 -0.93 -4.82
C THR A 67 2.16 -0.53 -4.43
N ALA A 68 2.95 -1.43 -3.82
CA ALA A 68 4.33 -1.16 -3.48
C ALA A 68 5.20 -0.93 -4.72
N SER A 69 5.02 -1.75 -5.77
CA SER A 69 5.77 -1.56 -7.02
C SER A 69 5.44 -0.23 -7.70
N GLY A 70 4.18 0.21 -7.68
CA GLY A 70 3.79 1.55 -8.16
C GLY A 70 4.47 2.68 -7.38
N LEU A 71 4.55 2.56 -6.04
CA LEU A 71 5.25 3.54 -5.20
C LEU A 71 6.76 3.55 -5.45
N LEU A 72 7.38 2.38 -5.60
CA LEU A 72 8.81 2.26 -5.92
C LEU A 72 9.12 2.79 -7.33
N ALA A 73 8.22 2.57 -8.29
CA ALA A 73 8.33 3.17 -9.62
C ALA A 73 8.28 4.70 -9.54
N CYS A 74 7.37 5.27 -8.74
CA CYS A 74 7.35 6.71 -8.49
C CYS A 74 8.68 7.21 -7.92
N ILE A 75 9.22 6.55 -6.89
CA ILE A 75 10.52 6.91 -6.28
C ILE A 75 11.66 6.81 -7.31
N GLY A 76 11.69 5.74 -8.10
CA GLY A 76 12.69 5.50 -9.14
C GLY A 76 12.64 6.55 -10.25
N ILE A 77 11.44 6.88 -10.73
CA ILE A 77 11.21 7.93 -11.72
C ILE A 77 11.65 9.30 -11.18
N LEU A 78 11.24 9.66 -9.96
CA LEU A 78 11.65 10.93 -9.35
C LEU A 78 13.17 11.02 -9.18
N SER A 79 13.81 9.92 -8.76
CA SER A 79 15.27 9.84 -8.64
C SER A 79 15.97 10.00 -10.00
N ALA A 80 15.45 9.34 -11.04
CA ALA A 80 15.96 9.45 -12.40
C ALA A 80 15.75 10.86 -13.00
N LEU A 81 14.64 11.52 -12.70
CA LEU A 81 14.39 12.91 -13.10
C LEU A 81 15.37 13.86 -12.41
N LEU A 82 15.63 13.70 -11.11
CA LEU A 82 16.65 14.47 -10.39
C LEU A 82 18.07 14.23 -10.92
N PHE A 83 18.38 12.99 -11.32
CA PHE A 83 19.64 12.67 -11.99
C PHE A 83 19.74 13.36 -13.36
N ARG A 84 18.66 13.34 -14.13
CA ARG A 84 18.58 14.02 -15.43
C ARG A 84 18.77 15.52 -15.31
N GLU A 85 18.19 16.19 -14.32
CA GLU A 85 18.39 17.63 -14.09
C GLU A 85 19.87 18.00 -13.91
N ARG A 86 20.68 17.10 -13.34
CA ARG A 86 22.11 17.36 -13.09
C ARG A 86 23.01 16.98 -14.26
N THR A 87 22.58 16.05 -15.10
CA THR A 87 23.45 15.40 -16.10
C THR A 87 22.98 15.56 -17.54
N GLY A 88 21.72 15.97 -17.74
CA GLY A 88 21.03 15.97 -19.03
C GLY A 88 20.66 14.57 -19.55
N LYS A 89 20.97 13.50 -18.82
CA LYS A 89 20.78 12.11 -19.28
C LYS A 89 19.56 11.46 -18.64
N GLY A 90 18.76 10.82 -19.49
CA GLY A 90 17.72 9.89 -19.05
C GLY A 90 18.29 8.54 -18.62
N GLN A 91 17.42 7.63 -18.19
CA GLN A 91 17.77 6.26 -17.84
C GLN A 91 16.55 5.34 -17.86
N HIS A 92 16.82 4.03 -17.92
CA HIS A 92 15.82 3.00 -17.68
C HIS A 92 15.74 2.70 -16.18
N VAL A 93 14.52 2.68 -15.66
CA VAL A 93 14.18 2.28 -14.29
C VAL A 93 13.45 0.93 -14.40
N ASP A 94 14.12 -0.13 -13.97
CA ASP A 94 13.52 -1.48 -13.89
C ASP A 94 12.96 -1.72 -12.48
N ILE A 95 11.67 -1.96 -12.39
CA ILE A 95 10.94 -2.23 -11.15
C ILE A 95 10.38 -3.65 -11.20
N SER A 96 10.88 -4.49 -10.31
CA SER A 96 10.36 -5.83 -10.03
C SER A 96 9.39 -5.78 -8.86
N MET A 97 8.17 -6.31 -9.05
CA MET A 97 7.20 -6.44 -7.96
C MET A 97 7.74 -7.35 -6.84
N LEU A 98 8.47 -8.42 -7.21
CA LEU A 98 9.11 -9.32 -6.25
C LEU A 98 10.14 -8.59 -5.39
N ASP A 99 11.00 -7.78 -6.01
CA ASP A 99 12.01 -6.99 -5.30
C ASP A 99 11.34 -5.98 -4.37
N GLY A 100 10.26 -5.37 -4.84
CA GLY A 100 9.46 -4.46 -4.04
C GLY A 100 8.94 -5.12 -2.77
N ILE A 101 8.36 -6.31 -2.87
CA ILE A 101 7.88 -7.05 -1.69
C ILE A 101 9.02 -7.50 -0.78
N ILE A 102 10.13 -8.01 -1.33
CA ILE A 102 11.29 -8.40 -0.53
C ILE A 102 11.83 -7.19 0.25
N SER A 103 11.84 -6.00 -0.35
CA SER A 103 12.29 -4.77 0.32
C SER A 103 11.42 -4.42 1.54
N LEU A 104 10.11 -4.67 1.47
CA LEU A 104 9.17 -4.43 2.57
C LEU A 104 9.32 -5.46 3.71
N LEU A 105 9.96 -6.60 3.44
CA LEU A 105 10.25 -7.64 4.44
C LEU A 105 11.56 -7.39 5.20
N SER A 106 12.15 -6.20 5.13
CA SER A 106 13.47 -5.88 5.69
C SER A 106 13.69 -6.35 7.15
N VAL A 107 12.71 -6.16 8.03
CA VAL A 107 12.80 -6.60 9.44
C VAL A 107 12.87 -8.13 9.54
N HIS A 108 11.97 -8.84 8.85
CA HIS A 108 11.91 -10.31 8.86
C HIS A 108 13.09 -10.95 8.15
N ALA A 109 13.54 -10.35 7.05
CA ALA A 109 14.77 -10.73 6.36
C ALA A 109 15.97 -10.56 7.29
N GLY A 110 16.05 -9.45 8.04
CA GLY A 110 17.09 -9.21 9.05
C GLY A 110 17.11 -10.28 10.14
N GLU A 111 15.95 -10.65 10.69
CA GLU A 111 15.81 -11.72 11.68
C GLU A 111 16.30 -13.06 11.12
N TYR A 112 15.88 -13.40 9.90
CA TYR A 112 16.36 -14.61 9.23
C TYR A 112 17.86 -14.57 8.96
N PHE A 113 18.43 -13.44 8.53
CA PHE A 113 19.86 -13.32 8.29
C PHE A 113 20.69 -13.49 9.57
N ALA A 114 20.18 -13.00 10.70
CA ALA A 114 20.84 -13.11 12.01
C ALA A 114 20.72 -14.51 12.63
N THR A 115 19.55 -15.14 12.52
CA THR A 115 19.23 -16.37 13.27
C THR A 115 19.21 -17.63 12.41
N ARG A 116 19.08 -17.48 11.09
CA ARG A 116 18.81 -18.55 10.11
C ARG A 116 17.55 -19.35 10.40
N LYS A 117 16.62 -18.77 11.16
CA LYS A 117 15.31 -19.35 11.45
C LYS A 117 14.26 -18.52 10.72
N SER A 118 13.36 -19.21 10.02
CA SER A 118 12.21 -18.54 9.41
C SER A 118 11.24 -18.07 10.51
N PRO A 119 10.63 -16.89 10.38
CA PRO A 119 9.59 -16.43 11.29
C PRO A 119 8.42 -17.42 11.35
N VAL A 120 7.80 -17.51 12.53
CA VAL A 120 6.57 -18.28 12.76
C VAL A 120 5.45 -17.28 13.01
N PRO A 121 4.44 -17.15 12.11
CA PRO A 121 3.41 -16.10 12.17
C PRO A 121 2.76 -15.91 13.56
N GLU A 122 2.50 -17.01 14.26
CA GLU A 122 1.81 -17.03 15.55
C GLU A 122 2.64 -16.37 16.66
N LYS A 123 3.98 -16.40 16.53
CA LYS A 123 4.96 -15.88 17.50
C LYS A 123 5.47 -14.48 17.14
N MET A 124 5.10 -13.95 15.98
CA MET A 124 5.58 -12.63 15.54
C MET A 124 4.95 -11.53 16.39
N ALA A 125 5.80 -10.85 17.18
CA ALA A 125 5.36 -9.88 18.19
C ALA A 125 4.40 -8.81 17.64
N LEU A 126 4.77 -8.18 16.53
CA LEU A 126 4.00 -7.10 15.89
C LEU A 126 2.97 -7.60 14.87
N SER A 127 2.55 -8.86 15.01
CA SER A 127 1.53 -9.49 14.17
C SER A 127 0.61 -10.38 15.02
N GLY A 128 0.19 -9.89 16.19
CA GLY A 128 -0.68 -10.60 17.14
C GLY A 128 0.03 -11.61 18.05
N GLY A 129 1.37 -11.61 18.03
CA GLY A 129 2.19 -12.49 18.88
C GLY A 129 2.12 -12.10 20.35
N LEU A 130 2.05 -10.79 20.64
CA LEU A 130 1.90 -10.24 21.99
C LEU A 130 0.43 -9.94 22.29
N ALA A 131 0.00 -10.14 23.54
CA ALA A 131 -1.34 -9.74 23.96
C ALA A 131 -1.54 -8.21 23.90
N CYS A 132 -0.50 -7.44 24.21
CA CYS A 132 -0.52 -5.98 24.15
C CYS A 132 -0.48 -5.39 22.73
N TYR A 133 -0.33 -6.22 21.69
CA TYR A 133 -0.33 -5.82 20.28
C TYR A 133 -1.18 -6.80 19.47
N ASN A 134 -2.50 -6.65 19.54
CA ASN A 134 -3.43 -7.61 18.95
C ASN A 134 -4.81 -7.00 18.64
N VAL A 135 -5.67 -7.78 18.01
CA VAL A 135 -7.09 -7.45 17.77
C VAL A 135 -7.95 -8.32 18.67
N TYR A 136 -8.92 -7.69 19.35
CA TYR A 136 -9.86 -8.35 20.25
C TYR A 136 -11.30 -8.05 19.85
N GLU A 137 -12.19 -8.99 20.14
CA GLU A 137 -13.61 -8.85 19.89
C GLU A 137 -14.33 -8.36 21.17
N THR A 138 -15.21 -7.38 21.04
CA THR A 138 -15.98 -6.80 22.13
C THR A 138 -17.31 -7.52 22.36
N ASN A 139 -18.08 -7.09 23.35
CA ASN A 139 -19.36 -7.73 23.68
C ASN A 139 -20.44 -7.57 22.59
N ASP A 140 -20.30 -6.55 21.73
CA ASP A 140 -21.21 -6.20 20.64
C ASP A 140 -20.74 -6.72 19.27
N GLU A 141 -19.94 -7.78 19.27
CA GLU A 141 -19.42 -8.48 18.07
C GLU A 141 -18.59 -7.58 17.13
N LYS A 142 -18.06 -6.48 17.65
CA LYS A 142 -17.13 -5.59 16.95
C LYS A 142 -15.70 -5.87 17.39
N PHE A 143 -14.75 -5.31 16.66
CA PHE A 143 -13.33 -5.55 16.91
C PHE A 143 -12.61 -4.25 17.29
N ILE A 144 -11.68 -4.35 18.24
CA ILE A 144 -10.84 -3.26 18.70
C ILE A 144 -9.38 -3.69 18.64
N THR A 145 -8.50 -2.79 18.22
CA THR A 145 -7.06 -3.00 18.32
C THR A 145 -6.60 -2.63 19.72
N LEU A 146 -5.64 -3.38 20.26
CA LEU A 146 -4.83 -2.98 21.40
C LEU A 146 -3.40 -2.81 20.91
N GLY A 147 -2.87 -1.58 20.99
CA GLY A 147 -1.53 -1.20 20.56
C GLY A 147 -0.69 -0.64 21.71
N ALA A 148 -0.59 -1.38 22.80
CA ALA A 148 0.07 -0.98 24.04
C ALA A 148 1.48 -1.58 24.16
N LEU A 149 2.32 -1.39 23.13
CA LEU A 149 3.63 -2.03 23.04
C LEU A 149 4.62 -1.47 24.08
N GLU A 150 4.64 -0.15 24.25
CA GLU A 150 5.48 0.50 25.26
C GLU A 150 4.90 0.27 26.66
N SER A 151 5.76 -0.03 27.64
CA SER A 151 5.33 -0.39 29.00
C SER A 151 4.46 0.67 29.67
N LYS A 152 4.62 1.96 29.31
CA LYS A 152 3.74 3.04 29.78
C LYS A 152 2.30 2.83 29.31
N PHE A 153 2.08 2.54 28.03
CA PHE A 153 0.74 2.33 27.48
C PHE A 153 0.13 1.02 27.99
N TRP A 154 0.94 -0.02 28.18
CA TRP A 154 0.48 -1.25 28.81
C TRP A 154 0.03 -1.03 30.24
N GLN A 155 0.79 -0.29 31.03
CA GLN A 155 0.41 0.08 32.39
C GLN A 155 -0.88 0.92 32.40
N GLU A 156 -1.00 1.92 31.52
CA GLU A 156 -2.23 2.72 31.38
C GLU A 156 -3.45 1.83 31.07
N PHE A 157 -3.30 0.87 30.16
CA PHE A 157 -4.34 -0.12 29.87
C PHE A 157 -4.68 -0.96 31.11
N CYS A 158 -3.69 -1.60 31.75
CA CYS A 158 -3.88 -2.44 32.93
C CYS A 158 -4.60 -1.70 34.06
N THR A 159 -4.21 -0.46 34.35
CA THR A 159 -4.88 0.36 35.36
C THR A 159 -6.31 0.69 34.96
N ALA A 160 -6.57 1.02 33.69
CA ALA A 160 -7.92 1.34 33.19
C ALA A 160 -8.89 0.15 33.24
N VAL A 161 -8.38 -1.08 33.13
CA VAL A 161 -9.16 -2.31 33.27
C VAL A 161 -9.09 -2.92 34.68
N GLU A 162 -8.51 -2.19 35.64
CA GLU A 162 -8.36 -2.61 37.05
C GLU A 162 -7.60 -3.93 37.24
N ARG A 163 -6.60 -4.18 36.38
CA ARG A 163 -5.76 -5.38 36.35
C ARG A 163 -4.27 -5.04 36.35
N ASP A 164 -3.83 -4.27 37.35
CA ASP A 164 -2.41 -3.93 37.55
C ASP A 164 -1.52 -5.16 37.75
N ASP A 165 -2.09 -6.30 38.14
CA ASP A 165 -1.41 -7.59 38.23
C ASP A 165 -0.88 -8.09 36.87
N LEU A 166 -1.41 -7.60 35.74
CA LEU A 166 -0.97 -7.98 34.40
C LEU A 166 0.26 -7.21 33.90
N VAL A 167 0.64 -6.13 34.56
CA VAL A 167 1.81 -5.30 34.19
C VAL A 167 3.10 -6.11 34.02
N PRO A 168 3.53 -6.97 34.97
CA PRO A 168 4.78 -7.72 34.83
C PRO A 168 4.76 -8.78 33.72
N HIS A 169 3.58 -9.18 33.25
CA HIS A 169 3.40 -10.28 32.29
C HIS A 169 3.47 -9.83 30.82
N GLN A 170 3.71 -8.54 30.56
CA GLN A 170 3.67 -7.94 29.21
C GLN A 170 4.48 -8.71 28.17
N PHE A 171 5.66 -9.22 28.56
CA PHE A 171 6.62 -9.87 27.67
C PHE A 171 6.96 -11.30 28.08
N ASP A 172 6.07 -11.96 28.83
CA ASP A 172 6.21 -13.39 29.12
C ASP A 172 6.31 -14.20 27.82
N GLU A 173 7.13 -15.25 27.81
CA GLU A 173 7.37 -16.05 26.61
C GLU A 173 6.08 -16.73 26.11
N ASP A 174 5.24 -17.20 27.04
CA ASP A 174 3.91 -17.71 26.74
C ASP A 174 2.88 -16.59 26.89
N GLN A 175 2.31 -16.17 25.75
CA GLN A 175 1.33 -15.10 25.67
C GLN A 175 -0.12 -15.62 25.61
N GLU A 176 -0.34 -16.93 25.57
CA GLU A 176 -1.67 -17.49 25.30
C GLU A 176 -2.64 -17.23 26.46
N GLU A 177 -2.21 -17.46 27.69
CA GLU A 177 -3.02 -17.17 28.88
C GLU A 177 -3.34 -15.67 28.98
N LEU A 178 -2.34 -14.80 28.77
CA LEU A 178 -2.56 -13.35 28.79
C LEU A 178 -3.54 -12.93 27.70
N LYS A 179 -3.44 -13.48 26.48
CA LYS A 179 -4.39 -13.21 25.39
C LYS A 179 -5.82 -13.61 25.76
N GLN A 180 -6.01 -14.75 26.42
CA GLN A 180 -7.33 -15.21 26.86
C GLN A 180 -7.92 -14.29 27.95
N ILE A 181 -7.09 -13.84 28.89
CA ILE A 181 -7.48 -12.86 29.90
C ILE A 181 -7.91 -11.55 29.24
N ILE A 182 -7.08 -10.99 28.34
CA ILE A 182 -7.38 -9.73 27.65
C ILE A 182 -8.62 -9.87 26.76
N SER A 183 -8.79 -10.99 26.07
CA SER A 183 -9.99 -11.29 25.29
C SER A 183 -11.26 -11.28 26.16
N SER A 184 -11.18 -11.88 27.35
CA SER A 184 -12.30 -11.89 28.30
C SER A 184 -12.63 -10.48 28.81
N ILE A 185 -11.61 -9.65 29.08
CA ILE A 185 -11.80 -8.25 29.48
C ILE A 185 -12.52 -7.46 28.39
N PHE A 186 -12.07 -7.54 27.13
CA PHE A 186 -12.73 -6.80 26.04
C PHE A 186 -14.18 -7.23 25.81
N LYS A 187 -14.56 -8.46 26.18
CA LYS A 187 -15.94 -8.97 26.15
C LYS A 187 -16.84 -8.43 27.27
N GLU A 188 -16.34 -7.61 28.19
CA GLU A 188 -17.16 -7.03 29.27
C GLU A 188 -17.97 -5.80 28.83
N ARG A 189 -17.47 -5.03 27.85
CA ARG A 189 -18.09 -3.77 27.39
C ARG A 189 -18.16 -3.72 25.86
N SER A 190 -18.98 -2.80 25.35
CA SER A 190 -19.08 -2.53 23.92
C SER A 190 -17.84 -1.81 23.40
N GLN A 191 -17.62 -1.85 22.08
CA GLN A 191 -16.52 -1.14 21.44
C GLN A 191 -16.53 0.36 21.78
N GLN A 192 -17.70 1.02 21.80
CA GLN A 192 -17.79 2.44 22.09
C GLN A 192 -17.41 2.77 23.54
N GLU A 193 -17.88 1.99 24.51
CA GLU A 193 -17.53 2.18 25.93
C GLU A 193 -16.02 2.03 26.17
N TRP A 194 -15.36 1.11 25.44
CA TRP A 194 -13.91 1.01 25.45
C TRP A 194 -13.24 2.21 24.80
N MET A 195 -13.74 2.69 23.66
CA MET A 195 -13.19 3.88 23.03
C MET A 195 -13.26 5.09 23.95
N ASP A 196 -14.35 5.30 24.68
CA ASP A 196 -14.50 6.43 25.62
C ASP A 196 -13.52 6.40 26.80
N THR A 197 -12.88 5.25 27.07
CA THR A 197 -11.99 5.03 28.22
C THR A 197 -10.53 4.74 27.84
N LEU A 198 -10.26 4.26 26.62
CA LEU A 198 -8.96 3.74 26.17
C LEU A 198 -8.42 4.43 24.90
N GLU A 199 -8.85 5.65 24.58
CA GLU A 199 -8.55 6.34 23.30
C GLU A 199 -7.07 6.34 22.85
N ASN A 200 -6.12 6.33 23.80
CA ASN A 200 -4.68 6.42 23.48
C ASN A 200 -4.01 5.08 23.21
N VAL A 201 -4.65 3.95 23.57
CA VAL A 201 -4.05 2.60 23.48
C VAL A 201 -4.86 1.66 22.59
N CYS A 202 -6.10 2.03 22.28
CA CYS A 202 -7.01 1.26 21.47
C CYS A 202 -7.56 2.06 20.28
N ALA A 203 -7.95 1.36 19.21
CA ALA A 203 -8.68 1.95 18.09
C ALA A 203 -9.73 0.98 17.54
N PRO A 204 -10.87 1.46 17.00
CA PRO A 204 -11.87 0.58 16.43
C PRO A 204 -11.39 -0.01 15.09
N VAL A 205 -11.71 -1.28 14.83
CA VAL A 205 -11.54 -1.87 13.50
C VAL A 205 -12.73 -1.45 12.63
N ASN A 206 -12.50 -0.42 11.82
CA ASN A 206 -13.53 0.18 10.98
C ASN A 206 -13.72 -0.56 9.66
N ASN A 207 -14.96 -0.61 9.17
CA ASN A 207 -15.24 -0.91 7.78
C ASN A 207 -15.05 0.35 6.90
N LEU A 208 -15.13 0.20 5.57
CA LEU A 208 -14.91 1.32 4.64
C LEU A 208 -15.91 2.47 4.81
N GLU A 209 -17.18 2.20 5.15
CA GLU A 209 -18.18 3.25 5.39
C GLU A 209 -17.76 4.13 6.58
N MET A 210 -17.32 3.49 7.68
CA MET A 210 -16.84 4.19 8.87
C MET A 210 -15.54 4.97 8.60
N VAL A 211 -14.62 4.40 7.81
CA VAL A 211 -13.39 5.11 7.40
C VAL A 211 -13.72 6.37 6.60
N CYS A 212 -14.58 6.26 5.58
CA CYS A 212 -14.92 7.40 4.71
C CYS A 212 -15.67 8.52 5.45
N ARG A 213 -16.33 8.22 6.57
CA ARG A 213 -17.00 9.21 7.43
C ARG A 213 -16.16 9.67 8.63
N ASN A 214 -14.96 9.11 8.82
CA ASN A 214 -14.15 9.42 9.99
C ASN A 214 -13.72 10.90 9.99
N PRO A 215 -13.88 11.64 11.10
CA PRO A 215 -13.56 13.07 11.15
C PRO A 215 -12.13 13.40 10.75
N GLN A 216 -11.16 12.57 11.13
CA GLN A 216 -9.76 12.78 10.77
C GLN A 216 -9.50 12.50 9.29
N VAL A 217 -10.16 11.49 8.71
CA VAL A 217 -10.07 11.16 7.28
C VAL A 217 -10.64 12.30 6.42
N LEU A 218 -11.80 12.82 6.81
CA LEU A 218 -12.43 13.98 6.16
C LEU A 218 -11.58 15.25 6.34
N HIS A 219 -11.09 15.53 7.55
CA HIS A 219 -10.19 16.66 7.81
C HIS A 219 -8.92 16.61 6.95
N ARG A 220 -8.41 15.41 6.71
CA ARG A 220 -7.25 15.18 5.84
C ARG A 220 -7.59 15.15 4.35
N ASN A 221 -8.82 15.46 3.95
CA ASN A 221 -9.28 15.45 2.55
C ASN A 221 -8.92 14.14 1.84
N MET A 222 -9.15 13.01 2.50
CA MET A 222 -8.90 11.67 1.93
C MET A 222 -10.12 11.11 1.20
N VAL A 223 -11.28 11.75 1.34
CA VAL A 223 -12.46 11.57 0.50
C VAL A 223 -12.72 12.91 -0.19
N SER A 224 -12.54 12.94 -1.51
CA SER A 224 -12.67 14.17 -2.31
C SER A 224 -13.68 13.97 -3.41
N GLN A 225 -14.55 14.95 -3.62
CA GLN A 225 -15.58 14.89 -4.65
C GLN A 225 -15.13 15.54 -5.95
N VAL A 226 -15.54 14.97 -7.08
CA VAL A 226 -15.37 15.56 -8.41
C VAL A 226 -16.63 15.32 -9.24
N GLU A 227 -16.94 16.26 -10.13
CA GLU A 227 -17.99 16.08 -11.14
C GLU A 227 -17.44 15.26 -12.31
N HIS A 228 -18.05 14.11 -12.59
CA HIS A 228 -17.69 13.24 -13.71
C HIS A 228 -18.75 13.32 -14.82
N PRO A 229 -18.36 13.52 -16.09
CA PRO A 229 -19.28 13.82 -17.20
C PRO A 229 -20.37 12.77 -17.42
N ALA A 230 -20.10 11.50 -17.11
CA ALA A 230 -21.06 10.40 -17.27
C ALA A 230 -21.68 9.90 -15.96
N ALA A 231 -21.14 10.28 -14.79
CA ALA A 231 -21.49 9.66 -13.51
C ALA A 231 -22.00 10.64 -12.45
N GLY A 232 -22.02 11.95 -12.76
CA GLY A 232 -22.34 13.00 -11.79
C GLY A 232 -21.21 13.17 -10.78
N VAL A 233 -21.56 13.61 -9.57
CA VAL A 233 -20.60 13.72 -8.46
C VAL A 233 -20.14 12.34 -8.01
N ILE A 234 -18.83 12.11 -8.03
CA ILE A 234 -18.19 10.88 -7.53
C ILE A 234 -17.19 11.20 -6.41
N ASP A 235 -17.05 10.27 -5.47
CA ASP A 235 -16.00 10.31 -4.44
C ASP A 235 -14.72 9.64 -4.96
N GLN A 236 -13.57 10.25 -4.68
CA GLN A 236 -12.23 9.73 -4.97
C GLN A 236 -11.34 9.74 -3.72
N VAL A 237 -10.40 8.81 -3.67
CA VAL A 237 -9.38 8.78 -2.62
C VAL A 237 -8.44 9.97 -2.80
N GLY A 238 -8.35 10.80 -1.76
CA GLY A 238 -7.48 11.97 -1.74
C GLY A 238 -5.99 11.64 -1.72
N THR A 239 -5.16 12.64 -2.05
CA THR A 239 -3.70 12.49 -2.01
C THR A 239 -3.17 12.32 -0.57
N PRO A 240 -2.33 11.32 -0.26
CA PRO A 240 -1.77 11.16 1.07
C PRO A 240 -0.64 12.18 1.38
N ILE A 241 -0.06 12.81 0.35
CA ILE A 241 1.06 13.76 0.51
C ILE A 241 0.51 15.17 0.69
N LYS A 242 0.68 15.73 1.90
CA LYS A 242 0.23 17.08 2.25
C LYS A 242 1.41 18.04 2.27
N SER A 243 1.66 18.67 1.14
CA SER A 243 2.75 19.64 0.96
C SER A 243 2.29 21.06 1.27
N SER A 244 3.09 21.80 2.04
CA SER A 244 2.76 23.17 2.46
C SER A 244 2.87 24.21 1.35
N LEU A 245 3.84 24.06 0.44
CA LEU A 245 4.12 25.03 -0.63
C LEU A 245 3.62 24.61 -2.01
N CYS A 246 3.30 23.31 -2.19
CA CYS A 246 2.82 22.75 -3.45
C CYS A 246 1.78 21.67 -3.15
N PRO A 247 0.60 22.04 -2.60
CA PRO A 247 -0.44 21.08 -2.28
C PRO A 247 -0.95 20.41 -3.56
N ALA A 248 -1.08 19.09 -3.53
CA ALA A 248 -1.70 18.34 -4.61
C ALA A 248 -3.23 18.43 -4.52
N GLU A 249 -3.88 18.60 -5.66
CA GLU A 249 -5.34 18.74 -5.77
C GLU A 249 -5.89 17.82 -6.87
N ILE A 250 -7.06 17.23 -6.62
CA ILE A 250 -7.80 16.49 -7.65
C ILE A 250 -8.55 17.51 -8.50
N ARG A 251 -8.00 17.81 -9.68
CA ARG A 251 -8.52 18.87 -10.57
C ARG A 251 -9.50 18.37 -11.63
N LEU A 252 -9.41 17.10 -12.00
CA LEU A 252 -10.17 16.51 -13.11
C LEU A 252 -10.71 15.14 -12.69
N PRO A 253 -11.88 14.74 -13.21
CA PRO A 253 -12.36 13.38 -13.08
C PRO A 253 -11.51 12.41 -13.92
N PRO A 254 -11.62 11.09 -13.68
CA PRO A 254 -11.12 10.09 -14.62
C PRO A 254 -11.66 10.36 -16.04
N PRO A 255 -10.82 10.26 -17.08
CA PRO A 255 -11.24 10.54 -18.44
C PRO A 255 -12.12 9.42 -19.01
N LEU A 256 -12.99 9.78 -19.95
CA LEU A 256 -13.66 8.82 -20.83
C LEU A 256 -12.66 8.15 -21.77
N PHE A 257 -13.03 6.99 -22.29
CA PHE A 257 -12.23 6.28 -23.29
C PHE A 257 -12.00 7.17 -24.52
N GLY A 258 -10.73 7.47 -24.81
CA GLY A 258 -10.33 8.29 -25.95
C GLY A 258 -10.60 9.80 -25.82
N GLU A 259 -11.02 10.30 -24.65
CA GLU A 259 -11.43 11.70 -24.45
C GLU A 259 -10.37 12.72 -24.94
N HIS A 260 -9.11 12.43 -24.67
CA HIS A 260 -7.98 13.30 -24.98
C HIS A 260 -7.20 12.89 -26.24
N THR A 261 -7.63 11.86 -26.98
CA THR A 261 -6.89 11.35 -28.16
C THR A 261 -6.66 12.45 -29.19
N ARG A 262 -7.73 13.16 -29.58
CA ARG A 262 -7.66 14.23 -30.57
C ARG A 262 -6.77 15.38 -30.12
N SER A 263 -6.93 15.87 -28.89
CA SER A 263 -6.15 17.01 -28.37
C SER A 263 -4.66 16.68 -28.29
N ILE A 264 -4.30 15.48 -27.83
CA ILE A 264 -2.90 15.06 -27.73
C ILE A 264 -2.25 14.94 -29.12
N LEU A 265 -2.97 14.39 -30.11
CA LEU A 265 -2.47 14.28 -31.50
C LEU A 265 -2.24 15.67 -32.13
N GLN A 266 -3.16 16.61 -31.89
CA GLN A 266 -2.99 17.99 -32.33
C GLN A 266 -1.80 18.67 -31.64
N ASP A 267 -1.60 18.45 -30.34
CA ASP A 267 -0.47 19.02 -29.57
C ASP A 267 0.90 18.56 -30.09
N ILE A 268 0.98 17.34 -30.65
CA ILE A 268 2.21 16.83 -31.28
C ILE A 268 2.30 17.13 -32.78
N GLY A 269 1.37 17.94 -33.32
CA GLY A 269 1.43 18.46 -34.69
C GLY A 269 0.76 17.59 -35.76
N ILE A 270 -0.03 16.58 -35.39
CA ILE A 270 -0.81 15.80 -36.35
C ILE A 270 -2.02 16.63 -36.81
N SER A 271 -2.20 16.74 -38.12
CA SER A 271 -3.28 17.52 -38.71
C SER A 271 -4.65 16.86 -38.55
N GLU A 272 -5.71 17.66 -38.63
CA GLU A 272 -7.09 17.18 -38.55
C GLU A 272 -7.41 16.11 -39.61
N ALA A 273 -6.82 16.23 -40.80
CA ALA A 273 -6.99 15.25 -41.87
C ALA A 273 -6.33 13.90 -41.54
N GLU A 274 -5.10 13.93 -41.02
CA GLU A 274 -4.38 12.71 -40.60
C GLU A 274 -5.07 12.04 -39.40
N ILE A 275 -5.64 12.81 -38.47
CA ILE A 275 -6.42 12.25 -37.34
C ILE A 275 -7.64 11.48 -37.86
N GLU A 276 -8.33 12.03 -38.86
CA GLU A 276 -9.48 11.35 -39.46
C GLU A 276 -9.07 10.08 -40.19
N GLU A 277 -7.94 10.10 -40.93
CA GLU A 277 -7.38 8.92 -41.59
C GLU A 277 -7.04 7.81 -40.58
N LEU A 278 -6.36 8.14 -39.48
CA LEU A 278 -6.05 7.17 -38.40
C LEU A 278 -7.30 6.54 -37.80
N ARG A 279 -8.40 7.30 -37.72
CA ARG A 279 -9.69 6.81 -37.22
C ARG A 279 -10.35 5.88 -38.22
N GLU A 280 -10.36 6.23 -39.51
CA GLU A 280 -10.90 5.37 -40.57
C GLU A 280 -10.14 4.04 -40.68
N GLU A 281 -8.83 4.06 -40.42
CA GLU A 281 -7.96 2.86 -40.40
C GLU A 281 -8.09 2.03 -39.11
N GLY A 282 -8.77 2.54 -38.08
CA GLY A 282 -8.92 1.86 -36.78
C GLY A 282 -7.64 1.82 -35.96
N VAL A 283 -6.71 2.75 -36.20
CA VAL A 283 -5.49 2.94 -35.40
C VAL A 283 -5.82 3.65 -34.08
N ILE A 284 -6.80 4.57 -34.11
CA ILE A 284 -7.30 5.32 -32.94
C ILE A 284 -8.81 5.21 -32.76
#